data_AF-A0A352Q2D6-F1
#
_entry.id   AF-A0A352Q2D6-F1
#
_cell.length_a   1.000
_cell.length_b   1.000
_cell.length_c   1.000
_cell.angle_alpha   90.00
_cell.angle_beta   90.00
_cell.angle_gamma   90.00
#
_symmetry.space_group_name_H-M   'P 1'
#
loop_
_entity.id
_entity.type
_entity.pdbx_description
1 polymer ?
#
loop_
_entity_poly.entity_id
_entity_poly.type
_entity_poly.pdbx_seq_one_letter_code
_entity_poly.pdbx_strand_id
1 'polypeptide(L)'
;MTTGQIVGGAVGAFFGGALGAQIGITLGGLVDPPKGPTIEGPRLSDLSVQTSTYGVGVPYIIATAAVYGNVFWLENNQLKEVARDDDSGGKGGGGSQTTRTFEYFATFAVAVNDAEIADALRVWVGPDLISNPASTDTETLIATAQFRDGIVYGGNATVPQTTPQPGTFRVYFGKDDQAVDPRMEADLGVGATPAYRGVAYIVFYDWPLAKYSNSLQVAQVKAEVAVSTSSGAASLLNALTLTSFNNSGNYDEPTCPFISPAQ
;
A
#
# COMPACT_ATOMS: atom_id res chain seq x y z
N MET A 1 43.41 2.97 -5.29
CA MET A 1 44.15 3.12 -4.01
C MET A 1 43.20 3.72 -3.01
N THR A 2 42.86 2.99 -1.96
CA THR A 2 41.95 3.47 -0.90
C THR A 2 42.66 4.51 -0.03
N THR A 3 41.89 5.34 0.68
CA THR A 3 42.42 6.36 1.59
C THR A 3 43.40 5.75 2.61
N GLY A 4 43.11 4.54 3.09
CA GLY A 4 43.99 3.80 4.01
C GLY A 4 45.34 3.40 3.40
N GLN A 5 45.40 3.04 2.10
CA GLN A 5 46.66 2.71 1.42
C GLN A 5 47.54 3.94 1.18
N ILE A 6 46.91 5.09 0.90
CA ILE A 6 47.63 6.36 0.68
C ILE A 6 48.17 6.90 2.00
N VAL A 7 47.35 6.91 3.05
CA VAL A 7 47.75 7.37 4.38
C VAL A 7 48.76 6.41 5.01
N GLY A 8 48.52 5.10 4.93
CA GLY A 8 49.46 4.09 5.41
C GLY A 8 50.79 4.14 4.66
N GLY A 9 50.76 4.26 3.34
CA GLY A 9 51.96 4.43 2.51
C GLY A 9 52.73 5.71 2.82
N ALA A 10 52.05 6.83 3.03
CA ALA A 10 52.67 8.11 3.39
C ALA A 10 53.27 8.10 4.80
N VAL A 11 52.56 7.58 5.81
CA VAL A 11 53.04 7.48 7.19
C VAL A 11 54.20 6.49 7.30
N GLY A 12 54.08 5.36 6.62
CA GLY A 12 55.14 4.35 6.54
C GLY A 12 56.39 4.88 5.83
N ALA A 13 56.24 5.66 4.76
CA ALA A 13 57.35 6.31 4.07
C ALA A 13 58.10 7.30 4.98
N PHE A 14 57.36 8.02 5.82
CA PHE A 14 57.90 9.05 6.71
C PHE A 14 58.75 8.46 7.86
N PHE A 15 58.37 7.31 8.40
CA PHE A 15 59.07 6.65 9.52
C PHE A 15 60.07 5.56 9.10
N GLY A 16 59.96 4.99 7.89
CA GLY A 16 60.77 3.84 7.47
C GLY A 16 61.28 3.87 6.02
N GLY A 17 61.19 5.01 5.33
CA GLY A 17 61.60 5.12 3.92
C GLY A 17 60.79 4.20 3.00
N ALA A 18 61.36 3.81 1.86
CA ALA A 18 60.67 2.97 0.86
C ALA A 18 60.15 1.62 1.42
N LEU A 19 60.84 1.05 2.41
CA LEU A 19 60.42 -0.18 3.10
C LEU A 19 59.22 0.06 4.02
N GLY A 20 59.23 1.17 4.76
CA GLY A 20 58.09 1.57 5.58
C GLY A 20 56.86 1.90 4.75
N ALA A 21 57.02 2.49 3.56
CA ALA A 21 55.92 2.76 2.63
C ALA A 21 55.23 1.46 2.17
N GLN A 22 56.00 0.40 1.89
CA GLN A 22 55.45 -0.89 1.50
C GLN A 22 54.68 -1.55 2.65
N ILE A 23 55.22 -1.51 3.87
CA ILE A 23 54.55 -2.04 5.07
C ILE A 23 53.29 -1.22 5.40
N GLY A 24 53.34 0.09 5.20
CA GLY A 24 52.20 0.99 5.39
C GLY A 24 51.09 0.78 4.37
N ILE A 25 51.42 0.49 3.11
CA ILE A 25 50.45 0.14 2.07
C ILE A 25 49.79 -1.22 2.37
N THR A 26 50.56 -2.22 2.84
CA THR A 26 50.02 -3.54 3.17
C THR A 26 49.16 -3.52 4.44
N LEU A 27 49.57 -2.80 5.49
CA LEU A 27 48.78 -2.58 6.70
C LEU A 27 47.53 -1.71 6.44
N GLY A 28 47.67 -0.65 5.65
CA GLY A 28 46.54 0.20 5.24
C GLY A 28 45.52 -0.53 4.39
N GLY A 29 45.97 -1.47 3.55
CA GLY A 29 45.09 -2.36 2.77
C GLY A 29 44.43 -3.48 3.60
N LEU A 30 44.92 -3.77 4.80
CA LEU A 30 44.28 -4.70 5.75
C LEU A 30 43.18 -4.00 6.56
N VAL A 31 43.38 -2.72 6.88
CA VAL A 31 42.41 -1.90 7.66
C VAL A 31 41.25 -1.42 6.79
N ASP A 32 41.48 -1.21 5.50
CA ASP A 32 40.44 -0.84 4.52
C ASP A 32 40.63 -1.66 3.23
N PRO A 33 40.22 -2.94 3.23
CA PRO A 33 40.35 -3.80 2.07
C PRO A 33 39.58 -3.20 0.88
N PRO A 34 40.12 -3.27 -0.35
CA PRO A 34 39.49 -2.68 -1.54
C PRO A 34 38.04 -3.13 -1.66
N LYS A 35 37.09 -2.19 -1.80
CA LYS A 35 35.67 -2.52 -2.02
C LYS A 35 35.57 -3.51 -3.18
N GLY A 36 35.03 -4.70 -2.88
CA GLY A 36 34.90 -5.77 -3.86
C GLY A 36 33.93 -5.36 -4.98
N PRO A 37 33.90 -6.12 -6.08
CA PRO A 37 32.98 -5.84 -7.18
C PRO A 37 31.54 -5.92 -6.69
N THR A 38 30.73 -4.91 -7.04
CA THR A 38 29.28 -4.97 -6.85
C THR A 38 28.70 -5.88 -7.91
N ILE A 39 28.10 -7.00 -7.49
CA ILE A 39 27.44 -7.94 -8.38
C ILE A 39 25.96 -7.56 -8.41
N GLU A 40 25.48 -7.10 -9.56
CA GLU A 40 24.06 -6.82 -9.76
C GLU A 40 23.30 -8.13 -9.97
N GLY A 41 22.28 -8.37 -9.15
CA GLY A 41 21.37 -9.50 -9.30
C GLY A 41 20.42 -9.35 -10.50
N PRO A 42 19.59 -10.37 -10.78
CA PRO A 42 18.59 -10.29 -11.83
C PRO A 42 17.68 -9.07 -11.65
N ARG A 43 17.64 -8.21 -12.67
CA ARG A 43 16.75 -7.05 -12.73
C ARG A 43 15.78 -7.17 -13.90
N LEU A 44 14.65 -6.49 -13.80
CA LEU A 44 13.67 -6.42 -14.85
C LEU A 44 14.21 -5.49 -15.95
N SER A 45 14.16 -5.95 -17.20
CA SER A 45 14.67 -5.16 -18.33
C SER A 45 13.72 -4.05 -18.78
N ASP A 46 12.45 -4.12 -18.36
CA ASP A 46 11.39 -3.18 -18.73
C ASP A 46 10.43 -2.97 -17.55
N LEU A 47 10.32 -1.73 -17.08
CA LEU A 47 9.47 -1.34 -15.96
C LEU A 47 8.17 -0.68 -16.45
N SER A 48 8.01 -0.47 -17.75
CA SER A 48 6.75 0.02 -18.31
C SER A 48 5.73 -1.10 -18.26
N VAL A 49 4.57 -0.83 -17.67
CA VAL A 49 3.53 -1.86 -17.52
C VAL A 49 2.22 -1.33 -18.05
N GLN A 50 1.67 -2.07 -19.00
CA GLN A 50 0.31 -1.88 -19.49
C GLN A 50 -0.62 -2.88 -18.80
N THR A 51 -1.32 -2.44 -17.76
CA THR A 51 -2.37 -3.23 -17.07
C THR A 51 -3.78 -2.76 -17.39
N SER A 52 -3.93 -1.57 -17.94
CA SER A 52 -5.21 -0.96 -18.31
C SER A 52 -5.62 -1.35 -19.73
N THR A 53 -6.76 -2.03 -19.88
CA THR A 53 -7.35 -2.29 -21.20
C THR A 53 -8.28 -1.13 -21.58
N TYR A 54 -7.87 -0.33 -22.57
CA TYR A 54 -8.72 0.74 -23.08
C TYR A 54 -9.98 0.17 -23.75
N GLY A 55 -11.13 0.79 -23.51
CA GLY A 55 -12.42 0.37 -24.08
C GLY A 55 -13.18 -0.68 -23.26
N VAL A 56 -12.65 -1.12 -22.11
CA VAL A 56 -13.42 -1.90 -21.13
C VAL A 56 -14.19 -0.94 -20.24
N GLY A 57 -15.52 -1.09 -20.19
CA GLY A 57 -16.37 -0.27 -19.34
C GLY A 57 -16.10 -0.50 -17.84
N VAL A 58 -16.32 0.55 -17.04
CA VAL A 58 -16.37 0.42 -15.58
C VAL A 58 -17.73 -0.21 -15.23
N PRO A 59 -17.79 -1.23 -14.37
CA PRO A 59 -19.05 -1.86 -14.02
C PRO A 59 -19.93 -0.91 -13.20
N TYR A 60 -21.25 -1.02 -13.38
CA TYR A 60 -22.25 -0.34 -12.57
C TYR A 60 -23.01 -1.38 -11.75
N ILE A 61 -22.84 -1.32 -10.43
CA ILE A 61 -23.37 -2.27 -9.46
C ILE A 61 -24.31 -1.51 -8.53
N ILE A 62 -25.44 -2.11 -8.20
CA ILE A 62 -26.46 -1.57 -7.27
C ILE A 62 -26.77 -2.52 -6.10
N ALA A 63 -26.02 -3.61 -6.01
CA ALA A 63 -26.15 -4.65 -5.00
C ALA A 63 -24.78 -4.90 -4.33
N THR A 64 -24.72 -5.87 -3.43
CA THR A 64 -23.43 -6.37 -2.95
C THR A 64 -22.87 -7.40 -3.92
N ALA A 65 -21.75 -7.10 -4.58
CA ALA A 65 -21.13 -8.00 -5.54
C ALA A 65 -19.60 -7.85 -5.57
N ALA A 66 -18.91 -8.94 -5.90
CA ALA A 66 -17.48 -8.94 -6.14
C ALA A 66 -17.18 -8.67 -7.61
N VAL A 67 -16.30 -7.70 -7.87
CA VAL A 67 -15.88 -7.31 -9.21
C VAL A 67 -14.37 -7.22 -9.32
N TYR A 68 -13.88 -7.51 -10.52
CA TYR A 68 -12.51 -7.23 -10.90
C TYR A 68 -12.47 -5.83 -11.47
N GLY A 69 -11.70 -4.96 -10.81
CA GLY A 69 -11.55 -3.59 -11.26
C GLY A 69 -10.45 -3.46 -12.32
N ASN A 70 -10.57 -2.45 -13.17
CA ASN A 70 -9.55 -2.13 -14.16
C ASN A 70 -8.61 -1.06 -13.62
N VAL A 71 -7.31 -1.25 -13.82
CA VAL A 71 -6.34 -0.19 -13.56
C VAL A 71 -6.59 0.94 -14.56
N PHE A 72 -6.67 2.19 -14.09
CA PHE A 72 -6.82 3.36 -14.96
C PHE A 72 -5.70 4.39 -14.78
N TRP A 73 -4.91 4.26 -13.71
CA TRP A 73 -3.75 5.10 -13.46
C TRP A 73 -2.64 4.28 -12.80
N LEU A 74 -1.41 4.53 -13.22
CA LEU A 74 -0.17 4.01 -12.67
C LEU A 74 0.78 5.19 -12.55
N GLU A 75 1.36 5.40 -11.37
CA GLU A 75 2.30 6.50 -11.12
C GLU A 75 3.44 6.47 -12.15
N ASN A 76 3.67 7.58 -12.86
CA ASN A 76 4.67 7.70 -13.92
C ASN A 76 4.61 6.63 -15.04
N ASN A 77 3.52 5.88 -15.19
CA ASN A 77 3.38 4.75 -16.11
C ASN A 77 4.48 3.66 -15.98
N GLN A 78 5.15 3.57 -14.83
CA GLN A 78 6.25 2.64 -14.60
C GLN A 78 6.26 2.08 -13.18
N LEU A 79 6.86 0.92 -13.01
CA LEU A 79 7.14 0.37 -11.68
C LEU A 79 8.25 1.17 -10.99
N LYS A 80 8.17 1.29 -9.67
CA LYS A 80 9.22 1.87 -8.84
C LYS A 80 10.20 0.78 -8.43
N GLU A 81 11.46 0.93 -8.84
CA GLU A 81 12.55 0.03 -8.46
C GLU A 81 13.33 0.60 -7.28
N VAL A 82 13.60 -0.25 -6.27
CA VAL A 82 14.43 0.06 -5.12
C VAL A 82 15.60 -0.92 -5.09
N ALA A 83 16.83 -0.41 -5.21
CA ALA A 83 18.03 -1.21 -5.11
C ALA A 83 18.44 -1.37 -3.63
N ARG A 84 18.65 -2.62 -3.21
CA ARG A 84 19.13 -3.01 -1.87
C ARG A 84 20.52 -3.61 -1.99
N ASP A 85 21.49 -2.96 -1.37
CA ASP A 85 22.88 -3.41 -1.34
C ASP A 85 23.12 -4.23 -0.07
N ASP A 86 23.46 -5.51 -0.23
CA ASP A 86 23.86 -6.39 0.87
C ASP A 86 25.37 -6.63 0.79
N ASP A 87 26.09 -6.12 1.79
CA ASP A 87 27.53 -6.32 1.93
C ASP A 87 27.81 -7.66 2.62
N SER A 88 28.29 -8.64 1.85
CA SER A 88 28.69 -9.94 2.39
C SER A 88 30.20 -9.97 2.58
N GLY A 89 30.63 -9.88 3.84
CA GLY A 89 32.03 -9.95 4.26
C GLY A 89 32.55 -11.39 4.23
N GLY A 90 33.41 -11.70 3.27
CA GLY A 90 34.15 -12.96 3.25
C GLY A 90 35.23 -12.99 4.35
N LYS A 91 35.22 -14.01 5.21
CA LYS A 91 36.32 -14.29 6.16
C LYS A 91 37.56 -14.78 5.39
N GLY A 92 38.28 -13.87 4.74
CA GLY A 92 39.42 -14.28 3.92
C GLY A 92 40.13 -13.16 3.16
N GLY A 93 40.23 -11.94 3.71
CA GLY A 93 41.13 -10.89 3.18
C GLY A 93 40.87 -10.39 1.75
N GLY A 94 39.88 -10.94 1.03
CA GLY A 94 39.35 -10.43 -0.21
C GLY A 94 38.18 -9.50 0.10
N GLY A 95 38.19 -8.31 -0.52
CA GLY A 95 37.23 -7.23 -0.27
C GLY A 95 35.76 -7.66 -0.17
N SER A 96 34.99 -6.89 0.59
CA SER A 96 33.54 -7.05 0.74
C SER A 96 32.86 -7.14 -0.63
N GLN A 97 32.16 -8.23 -0.93
CA GLN A 97 31.33 -8.31 -2.13
C GLN A 97 29.97 -7.72 -1.80
N THR A 98 29.57 -6.69 -2.55
CA THR A 98 28.23 -6.09 -2.42
C THR A 98 27.31 -6.78 -3.44
N THR A 99 26.31 -7.51 -2.97
CA THR A 99 25.25 -8.05 -3.82
C THR A 99 24.12 -7.04 -3.88
N ARG A 100 23.80 -6.54 -5.08
CA ARG A 100 22.69 -5.60 -5.30
C ARG A 100 21.44 -6.35 -5.71
N THR A 101 20.41 -6.32 -4.86
CA THR A 101 19.08 -6.90 -5.10
C THR A 101 18.11 -5.79 -5.49
N PHE A 102 17.18 -6.06 -6.41
CA PHE A 102 16.19 -5.09 -6.85
C PHE A 102 14.79 -5.50 -6.36
N GLU A 103 14.11 -4.59 -5.69
CA GLU A 103 12.73 -4.74 -5.24
C GLU A 103 11.82 -3.82 -6.05
N TYR A 104 10.62 -4.29 -6.39
CA TYR A 104 9.68 -3.55 -7.22
C TYR A 104 8.41 -3.21 -6.44
N PHE A 105 8.00 -1.95 -6.56
CA PHE A 105 6.82 -1.38 -5.95
C PHE A 105 5.95 -0.72 -7.03
N ALA A 106 4.64 -0.70 -6.82
CA ALA A 106 3.72 -0.01 -7.73
C ALA A 106 2.72 0.85 -6.97
N THR A 107 2.53 2.08 -7.43
CA THR A 107 1.42 2.94 -7.00
C THR A 107 0.43 3.02 -8.14
N PHE A 108 -0.78 2.50 -7.95
CA PHE A 108 -1.76 2.38 -9.02
C PHE A 108 -3.19 2.53 -8.51
N ALA A 109 -4.09 2.96 -9.39
CA ALA A 109 -5.51 3.12 -9.09
C ALA A 109 -6.38 2.20 -9.95
N VAL A 110 -7.38 1.61 -9.30
CA VAL A 110 -8.29 0.63 -9.86
C VAL A 110 -9.73 1.14 -9.76
N ALA A 111 -10.43 1.22 -10.87
CA ALA A 111 -11.84 1.58 -10.91
C ALA A 111 -12.70 0.35 -10.61
N VAL A 112 -13.62 0.49 -9.65
CA VAL A 112 -14.40 -0.64 -9.12
C VAL A 112 -15.88 -0.49 -9.41
N ASN A 113 -16.43 0.72 -9.37
CA ASN A 113 -17.85 0.95 -9.64
C ASN A 113 -18.09 2.34 -10.22
N ASP A 114 -18.98 2.47 -11.20
CA ASP A 114 -19.43 3.75 -11.78
C ASP A 114 -20.60 4.36 -10.97
N ALA A 115 -20.53 4.27 -9.64
CA ALA A 115 -21.45 4.92 -8.73
C ALA A 115 -20.85 4.98 -7.32
N GLU A 116 -21.48 5.77 -6.45
CA GLU A 116 -21.16 5.78 -5.02
C GLU A 116 -21.37 4.40 -4.38
N ILE A 117 -20.43 4.00 -3.53
CA ILE A 117 -20.46 2.76 -2.77
C ILE A 117 -20.56 3.04 -1.27
N ALA A 118 -21.20 2.13 -0.53
CA ALA A 118 -21.26 2.21 0.93
C ALA A 118 -19.91 1.86 1.56
N ASP A 119 -19.36 0.71 1.16
CA ASP A 119 -18.08 0.22 1.64
C ASP A 119 -17.52 -0.83 0.66
N ALA A 120 -16.20 -0.99 0.70
CA ALA A 120 -15.49 -2.12 0.12
C ALA A 120 -15.34 -3.20 1.20
N LEU A 121 -16.26 -4.16 1.18
CA LEU A 121 -16.37 -5.21 2.21
C LEU A 121 -15.16 -6.14 2.22
N ARG A 122 -14.65 -6.50 1.04
CA ARG A 122 -13.47 -7.35 0.93
C ARG A 122 -12.64 -6.92 -0.26
N VAL A 123 -11.33 -6.87 -0.07
CA VAL A 123 -10.39 -6.53 -1.14
C VAL A 123 -9.34 -7.62 -1.23
N TRP A 124 -9.19 -8.17 -2.42
CA TRP A 124 -8.17 -9.16 -2.76
C TRP A 124 -7.21 -8.60 -3.79
N VAL A 125 -5.94 -8.99 -3.65
CA VAL A 125 -4.89 -8.71 -4.62
C VAL A 125 -4.27 -10.05 -5.03
N GLY A 126 -4.47 -10.43 -6.29
CA GLY A 126 -4.22 -11.78 -6.76
C GLY A 126 -5.00 -12.81 -5.92
N PRO A 127 -4.35 -13.83 -5.34
CA PRO A 127 -5.01 -14.80 -4.48
C PRO A 127 -5.23 -14.32 -3.04
N ASP A 128 -4.55 -13.27 -2.60
CA ASP A 128 -4.48 -12.88 -1.19
C ASP A 128 -5.63 -11.95 -0.79
N LEU A 129 -6.25 -12.21 0.37
CA LEU A 129 -7.22 -11.29 0.99
C LEU A 129 -6.48 -10.24 1.79
N ILE A 130 -6.60 -8.98 1.40
CA ILE A 130 -5.88 -7.85 2.01
C ILE A 130 -6.72 -7.16 3.09
N SER A 131 -8.02 -7.04 2.85
CA SER A 131 -8.93 -6.31 3.74
C SER A 131 -10.25 -7.03 3.84
N ASN A 132 -10.74 -7.21 5.07
CA ASN A 132 -12.07 -7.68 5.41
C ASN A 132 -12.52 -6.98 6.70
N PRO A 133 -13.03 -5.74 6.61
CA PRO A 133 -13.53 -4.97 7.75
C PRO A 133 -14.65 -5.65 8.56
N ALA A 134 -15.36 -6.63 7.99
CA ALA A 134 -16.44 -7.35 8.67
C ALA A 134 -15.98 -8.65 9.34
N SER A 135 -14.67 -8.96 9.34
CA SER A 135 -14.16 -10.14 10.04
C SER A 135 -14.35 -10.01 11.55
N THR A 136 -14.68 -11.11 12.22
CA THR A 136 -14.73 -11.18 13.69
C THR A 136 -13.37 -11.55 14.29
N ASP A 137 -12.37 -11.82 13.45
CA ASP A 137 -11.05 -12.25 13.87
C ASP A 137 -10.16 -11.01 14.09
N THR A 138 -9.65 -10.86 15.30
CA THR A 138 -8.81 -9.70 15.67
C THR A 138 -7.60 -9.53 14.75
N GLU A 139 -7.00 -10.63 14.28
CA GLU A 139 -5.85 -10.60 13.37
C GLU A 139 -6.21 -10.00 11.99
N THR A 140 -7.35 -10.41 11.43
CA THR A 140 -7.83 -9.93 10.14
C THR A 140 -8.26 -8.46 10.21
N LEU A 141 -8.82 -8.03 11.33
CA LEU A 141 -9.17 -6.63 11.56
C LEU A 141 -7.93 -5.74 11.75
N ILE A 142 -6.90 -6.22 12.45
CA ILE A 142 -5.63 -5.51 12.59
C ILE A 142 -4.95 -5.38 11.21
N ALA A 143 -4.90 -6.46 10.42
CA ALA A 143 -4.35 -6.41 9.06
C ALA A 143 -5.14 -5.44 8.17
N THR A 144 -6.47 -5.48 8.23
CA THR A 144 -7.33 -4.54 7.50
C THR A 144 -7.02 -3.08 7.84
N ALA A 145 -6.84 -2.76 9.13
CA ALA A 145 -6.52 -1.41 9.59
C ALA A 145 -5.08 -0.97 9.22
N GLN A 146 -4.14 -1.91 9.11
CA GLN A 146 -2.77 -1.62 8.68
C GLN A 146 -2.68 -1.29 7.18
N PHE A 147 -3.54 -1.90 6.36
CA PHE A 147 -3.51 -1.71 4.91
C PHE A 147 -4.51 -0.64 4.43
N ARG A 148 -5.66 -0.44 5.09
CA ARG A 148 -6.66 0.55 4.69
C ARG A 148 -6.36 1.93 5.31
N ASP A 149 -5.80 2.82 4.51
CA ASP A 149 -5.50 4.19 4.87
C ASP A 149 -6.80 4.95 5.25
N GLY A 150 -6.84 5.48 6.48
CA GLY A 150 -8.02 6.11 7.08
C GLY A 150 -8.68 5.33 8.23
N ILE A 151 -8.24 4.10 8.55
CA ILE A 151 -8.67 3.38 9.76
C ILE A 151 -7.48 3.09 10.68
N VAL A 152 -7.50 3.69 11.87
CA VAL A 152 -6.49 3.49 12.94
C VAL A 152 -7.12 2.65 14.06
N TYR A 153 -6.49 1.53 14.44
CA TYR A 153 -6.69 0.95 15.78
C TYR A 153 -5.37 0.94 16.54
N GLY A 154 -5.31 1.72 17.62
CA GLY A 154 -4.15 1.84 18.51
C GLY A 154 -3.69 3.29 18.68
N GLY A 155 -4.49 4.10 19.38
CA GLY A 155 -4.09 5.45 19.78
C GLY A 155 -4.81 6.57 19.02
N ASN A 156 -5.58 7.33 19.80
CA ASN A 156 -6.33 8.55 19.52
C ASN A 156 -5.90 9.40 18.30
N ALA A 157 -6.49 9.16 17.13
CA ALA A 157 -7.06 10.14 16.19
C ALA A 157 -7.20 9.50 14.79
N THR A 158 -8.38 9.63 14.18
CA THR A 158 -8.48 9.70 12.72
C THR A 158 -7.74 10.96 12.30
N VAL A 159 -6.42 10.89 12.18
CA VAL A 159 -5.68 11.91 11.44
C VAL A 159 -5.94 11.56 9.98
N PRO A 160 -6.60 12.43 9.18
CA PRO A 160 -6.57 12.27 7.75
C PRO A 160 -5.09 12.22 7.37
N GLN A 161 -4.60 11.05 6.98
CA GLN A 161 -3.18 10.93 6.68
C GLN A 161 -2.97 11.73 5.39
N THR A 162 -2.38 12.92 5.52
CA THR A 162 -2.12 13.81 4.38
C THR A 162 -1.11 13.18 3.41
N THR A 163 -0.32 12.22 3.90
CA THR A 163 0.67 11.48 3.12
C THR A 163 0.37 9.98 3.18
N PRO A 164 -0.01 9.34 2.07
CA PRO A 164 -0.19 7.89 2.02
C PRO A 164 1.08 7.13 2.43
N GLN A 165 0.92 6.02 3.14
CA GLN A 165 2.04 5.18 3.60
C GLN A 165 2.35 4.06 2.58
N PRO A 166 3.63 3.66 2.43
CA PRO A 166 3.97 2.53 1.58
C PRO A 166 3.29 1.23 2.00
N GLY A 167 2.80 0.46 1.04
CA GLY A 167 2.08 -0.80 1.28
C GLY A 167 0.63 -0.61 1.72
N THR A 168 0.11 0.62 1.79
CA THR A 168 -1.30 0.88 2.11
C THR A 168 -2.14 1.06 0.85
N PHE A 169 -3.46 1.01 1.01
CA PHE A 169 -4.44 1.36 -0.01
C PHE A 169 -5.51 2.27 0.57
N ARG A 170 -6.08 3.13 -0.26
CA ARG A 170 -7.18 4.04 0.09
C ARG A 170 -8.37 3.77 -0.81
N VAL A 171 -9.55 3.70 -0.20
CA VAL A 171 -10.81 3.56 -0.92
C VAL A 171 -11.45 4.92 -1.09
N TYR A 172 -11.77 5.24 -2.33
CA TYR A 172 -12.54 6.40 -2.72
C TYR A 172 -13.94 5.92 -3.07
N PHE A 173 -14.91 6.33 -2.24
CA PHE A 173 -16.28 5.81 -2.29
C PHE A 173 -17.10 6.34 -3.46
N GLY A 174 -16.60 7.30 -4.23
CA GLY A 174 -17.28 7.86 -5.40
C GLY A 174 -18.29 8.97 -5.06
N LYS A 175 -18.13 9.63 -3.91
CA LYS A 175 -18.99 10.75 -3.50
C LYS A 175 -18.78 11.98 -4.38
N ASP A 176 -19.81 12.82 -4.46
CA ASP A 176 -19.76 14.09 -5.21
C ASP A 176 -18.81 15.12 -4.58
N ASP A 177 -18.58 15.04 -3.28
CA ASP A 177 -17.68 15.93 -2.53
C ASP A 177 -16.27 15.35 -2.35
N GLN A 178 -15.97 14.23 -3.00
CA GLN A 178 -14.70 13.55 -2.85
C GLN A 178 -13.52 14.43 -3.28
N ALA A 179 -12.47 14.41 -2.46
CA ALA A 179 -11.22 15.11 -2.68
C ALA A 179 -10.32 14.36 -3.68
N VAL A 180 -9.42 15.10 -4.32
CA VAL A 180 -8.41 14.52 -5.20
C VAL A 180 -7.40 13.71 -4.39
N ASP A 181 -6.85 12.66 -5.01
CA ASP A 181 -5.79 11.88 -4.39
C ASP A 181 -4.46 12.67 -4.36
N PRO A 182 -3.80 12.85 -3.20
CA PRO A 182 -2.57 13.63 -3.11
C PRO A 182 -1.39 13.05 -3.91
N ARG A 183 -1.32 11.72 -4.07
CA ARG A 183 -0.22 11.06 -4.80
C ARG A 183 -0.44 11.17 -6.30
N MET A 184 -1.68 11.01 -6.75
CA MET A 184 -2.07 11.23 -8.13
C MET A 184 -1.96 12.71 -8.52
N GLU A 185 -2.27 13.65 -7.61
CA GLU A 185 -2.04 15.08 -7.81
C GLU A 185 -0.55 15.43 -7.90
N ALA A 186 0.29 14.78 -7.10
CA ALA A 186 1.74 14.97 -7.18
C ALA A 186 2.34 14.49 -8.51
N ASP A 187 1.78 13.42 -9.10
CA ASP A 187 2.24 12.83 -10.37
C ASP A 187 1.75 13.62 -11.59
N LEU A 188 0.45 13.92 -11.67
CA LEU A 188 -0.17 14.58 -12.83
C LEU A 188 -0.15 16.11 -12.76
N GLY A 189 0.06 16.68 -11.57
CA GLY A 189 0.17 18.13 -11.33
C GLY A 189 -1.04 18.73 -10.59
N VAL A 190 -0.75 19.74 -9.77
CA VAL A 190 -1.74 20.45 -8.94
C VAL A 190 -2.84 21.06 -9.80
N GLY A 191 -4.10 20.74 -9.49
CA GLY A 191 -5.28 21.23 -10.20
C GLY A 191 -5.50 20.64 -11.61
N ALA A 192 -4.63 19.74 -12.09
CA ALA A 192 -4.83 19.01 -13.34
C ALA A 192 -5.48 17.63 -13.10
N THR A 193 -5.37 17.09 -11.89
CA THR A 193 -5.88 15.76 -11.54
C THR A 193 -7.39 15.79 -11.25
N PRO A 194 -8.20 14.96 -11.94
CA PRO A 194 -9.60 14.80 -11.59
C PRO A 194 -9.75 14.01 -10.28
N ALA A 195 -10.72 14.40 -9.46
CA ALA A 195 -11.07 13.67 -8.22
C ALA A 195 -11.95 12.41 -8.46
N TYR A 196 -12.22 12.08 -9.73
CA TYR A 196 -13.08 10.97 -10.17
C TYR A 196 -14.38 10.83 -9.35
N ARG A 197 -15.09 11.96 -9.18
CA ARG A 197 -16.39 12.00 -8.50
C ARG A 197 -17.43 11.18 -9.26
N GLY A 198 -18.30 10.48 -8.53
CA GLY A 198 -19.27 9.54 -9.10
C GLY A 198 -18.70 8.16 -9.42
N VAL A 199 -17.37 7.96 -9.36
CA VAL A 199 -16.72 6.67 -9.59
C VAL A 199 -16.06 6.21 -8.30
N ALA A 200 -16.37 5.01 -7.84
CA ALA A 200 -15.66 4.38 -6.76
C ALA A 200 -14.38 3.71 -7.28
N TYR A 201 -13.26 4.04 -6.65
CA TYR A 201 -11.95 3.52 -7.00
C TYR A 201 -11.08 3.25 -5.77
N ILE A 202 -10.05 2.44 -5.96
CA ILE A 202 -9.08 2.09 -4.92
C ILE A 202 -7.69 2.47 -5.40
N VAL A 203 -6.94 3.21 -4.58
CA VAL A 203 -5.54 3.57 -4.86
C VAL A 203 -4.65 2.75 -3.94
N PHE A 204 -3.66 2.07 -4.51
CA PHE A 204 -2.60 1.39 -3.78
C PHE A 204 -1.32 2.22 -3.84
N TYR A 205 -0.60 2.32 -2.73
CA TYR A 205 0.61 3.15 -2.63
C TYR A 205 1.84 2.30 -2.36
N ASP A 206 2.86 2.43 -3.22
CA ASP A 206 4.11 1.67 -3.13
C ASP A 206 3.86 0.19 -2.75
N TRP A 207 2.94 -0.46 -3.47
CA TRP A 207 2.54 -1.83 -3.17
C TRP A 207 3.66 -2.81 -3.52
N PRO A 208 4.11 -3.66 -2.58
CA PRO A 208 5.22 -4.58 -2.83
C PRO A 208 4.82 -5.67 -3.81
N LEU A 209 5.53 -5.76 -4.94
CA LEU A 209 5.26 -6.74 -6.00
C LEU A 209 6.05 -8.05 -5.85
N ALA A 210 6.91 -8.18 -4.84
CA ALA A 210 7.73 -9.36 -4.62
C ALA A 210 6.91 -10.66 -4.54
N LYS A 211 5.71 -10.61 -3.94
CA LYS A 211 4.79 -11.76 -3.85
C LYS A 211 4.09 -12.09 -5.17
N TYR A 212 4.03 -11.14 -6.09
CA TYR A 212 3.31 -11.24 -7.36
C TYR A 212 4.28 -11.39 -8.55
N SER A 213 5.42 -12.03 -8.32
CA SER A 213 6.46 -12.23 -9.33
C SER A 213 6.96 -10.92 -9.98
N ASN A 214 6.95 -9.82 -9.22
CA ASN A 214 7.32 -8.47 -9.70
C ASN A 214 6.46 -7.99 -10.89
N SER A 215 5.22 -8.48 -11.03
CA SER A 215 4.33 -8.14 -12.14
C SER A 215 2.95 -7.67 -11.66
N LEU A 216 2.54 -6.51 -12.15
CA LEU A 216 1.20 -5.95 -11.87
C LEU A 216 0.08 -6.73 -12.57
N GLN A 217 0.38 -7.50 -13.63
CA GLN A 217 -0.61 -8.35 -14.31
C GLN A 217 -1.06 -9.54 -13.43
N VAL A 218 -0.20 -9.97 -12.50
CA VAL A 218 -0.51 -11.04 -11.53
C VAL A 218 -1.22 -10.47 -10.30
N ALA A 219 -0.94 -9.22 -9.95
CA ALA A 219 -1.56 -8.50 -8.83
C ALA A 219 -2.96 -7.94 -9.20
N GLN A 220 -3.84 -8.77 -9.77
CA GLN A 220 -5.19 -8.37 -10.15
C GLN A 220 -6.02 -8.02 -8.91
N VAL A 221 -6.74 -6.90 -8.95
CA VAL A 221 -7.56 -6.45 -7.82
C VAL A 221 -9.00 -6.89 -8.00
N LYS A 222 -9.49 -7.63 -7.00
CA LYS A 222 -10.91 -7.97 -6.85
C LYS A 222 -11.43 -7.27 -5.62
N ALA A 223 -12.59 -6.64 -5.71
CA ALA A 223 -13.23 -5.99 -4.58
C ALA A 223 -14.70 -6.40 -4.50
N GLU A 224 -15.13 -6.81 -3.30
CA GLU A 224 -16.54 -6.97 -2.94
C GLU A 224 -17.05 -5.63 -2.46
N VAL A 225 -17.95 -5.06 -3.24
CA VAL A 225 -18.51 -3.73 -3.02
C VAL A 225 -19.94 -3.89 -2.55
N ALA A 226 -20.32 -3.12 -1.54
CA ALA A 226 -21.71 -2.93 -1.15
C ALA A 226 -22.16 -1.50 -1.53
N VAL A 227 -23.35 -1.38 -2.08
CA VAL A 227 -23.98 -0.10 -2.38
C VAL A 227 -25.09 0.15 -1.37
N SER A 228 -25.09 1.34 -0.76
CA SER A 228 -26.16 1.75 0.15
C SER A 228 -27.38 2.09 -0.69
N THR A 229 -28.38 1.23 -0.70
CA THR A 229 -29.67 1.52 -1.34
C THR A 229 -30.55 2.49 -0.54
N SER A 230 -30.05 3.00 0.58
CA SER A 230 -30.82 3.79 1.55
C SER A 230 -30.38 5.25 1.61
N SER A 231 -30.86 6.05 0.67
CA SER A 231 -31.11 7.46 0.94
C SER A 231 -32.38 7.59 1.79
N GLY A 232 -32.27 8.00 3.05
CA GLY A 232 -33.40 8.17 3.98
C GLY A 232 -33.31 7.33 5.27
N ALA A 233 -34.43 7.11 5.96
CA ALA A 233 -34.50 6.50 7.30
C ALA A 233 -33.79 5.13 7.46
N ALA A 234 -33.54 4.41 6.36
CA ALA A 234 -32.81 3.16 6.36
C ALA A 234 -31.28 3.30 6.57
N SER A 235 -30.68 4.49 6.41
CA SER A 235 -29.29 4.75 6.82
C SER A 235 -29.16 4.94 8.34
N LEU A 236 -30.18 5.52 8.98
CA LEU A 236 -30.27 5.67 10.44
C LEU A 236 -30.44 4.32 11.15
N LEU A 237 -31.05 3.34 10.49
CA LEU A 237 -31.18 1.97 10.99
C LEU A 237 -29.83 1.23 11.02
N ASN A 238 -28.91 1.54 10.11
CA ASN A 238 -27.57 0.91 10.10
C ASN A 238 -26.61 1.54 11.13
N ALA A 239 -26.86 2.79 11.53
CA ALA A 239 -26.19 3.46 12.65
C ALA A 239 -26.78 3.06 14.02
N LEU A 240 -27.93 2.37 14.03
CA LEU A 240 -28.51 1.83 15.24
C LEU A 240 -27.84 0.50 15.57
N THR A 241 -26.66 0.57 16.22
CA THR A 241 -26.17 -0.57 16.99
C THR A 241 -27.24 -0.90 18.03
N LEU A 242 -28.04 -1.94 17.78
CA LEU A 242 -28.89 -2.58 18.78
C LEU A 242 -27.97 -3.19 19.85
N THR A 243 -27.50 -2.37 20.78
CA THR A 243 -26.92 -2.85 22.02
C THR A 243 -28.04 -3.53 22.80
N SER A 244 -28.19 -4.84 22.60
CA SER A 244 -29.00 -5.78 23.38
C SER A 244 -30.35 -5.24 23.88
N PHE A 245 -31.45 -5.68 23.27
CA PHE A 245 -32.69 -5.79 24.04
C PHE A 245 -32.43 -6.81 25.15
N ASN A 246 -32.06 -6.33 26.35
CA ASN A 246 -32.22 -7.11 27.56
C ASN A 246 -33.73 -7.32 27.72
N ASN A 247 -34.22 -8.46 27.24
CA ASN A 247 -35.54 -8.93 27.60
C ASN A 247 -35.47 -9.37 29.08
N SER A 248 -35.62 -8.40 29.97
CA SER A 248 -35.75 -8.60 31.41
C SER A 248 -36.78 -7.64 32.02
N GLY A 249 -37.89 -7.43 31.32
CA GLY A 249 -38.99 -6.60 31.80
C GLY A 249 -40.32 -7.26 31.44
N ASN A 250 -41.14 -7.51 32.46
CA ASN A 250 -42.51 -8.00 32.35
C ASN A 250 -43.27 -7.32 31.22
N TYR A 251 -43.93 -8.10 30.37
CA TYR A 251 -44.93 -7.58 29.44
C TYR A 251 -46.21 -7.30 30.21
N ASP A 252 -46.35 -6.08 30.74
CA ASP A 252 -47.68 -5.53 30.91
C ASP A 252 -48.15 -5.10 29.51
N GLU A 253 -49.16 -5.81 29.00
CA GLU A 253 -49.79 -5.60 27.70
C GLU A 253 -50.02 -4.10 27.40
N PRO A 254 -49.54 -3.55 26.27
CA PRO A 254 -49.80 -2.17 25.92
C PRO A 254 -51.27 -2.00 25.55
N THR A 255 -52.06 -1.45 26.46
CA THR A 255 -53.38 -0.91 26.14
C THR A 255 -53.21 0.25 25.16
N CYS A 256 -53.73 0.09 23.94
CA CYS A 256 -53.69 1.12 22.90
C CYS A 256 -54.83 2.12 23.15
N PRO A 257 -54.57 3.42 23.45
CA PRO A 257 -55.61 4.34 23.90
C PRO A 257 -56.38 5.02 22.75
N PHE A 258 -56.44 4.43 21.56
CA PHE A 258 -57.04 5.10 20.40
C PHE A 258 -57.89 4.15 19.55
N ILE A 259 -59.03 3.73 20.09
CA ILE A 259 -60.30 3.45 19.40
C ILE A 259 -61.36 3.31 20.50
N SER A 260 -62.28 4.26 20.58
CA SER A 260 -63.63 3.99 21.09
C SER A 260 -64.61 4.21 19.95
N PRO A 261 -65.46 3.23 19.61
CA PRO A 261 -66.73 3.52 18.97
C PRO A 261 -67.78 3.73 20.05
N ALA A 262 -68.57 4.78 19.82
CA ALA A 262 -69.77 5.08 20.57
C ALA A 262 -70.82 3.96 20.48
N GLN A 263 -71.69 3.96 21.51
CA GLN A 263 -72.96 3.23 21.70
C GLN A 263 -72.85 1.83 22.29
#